data_AF-A0A2R5G7P4-F1
#
_entry.id   AF-A0A2R5G7P4-F1
#
_cell.length_a   1.000
_cell.length_b   1.000
_cell.length_c   1.000
_cell.angle_alpha   90.00
_cell.angle_beta   90.00
_cell.angle_gamma   90.00
#
_symmetry.space_group_name_H-M   'P 1'
#
loop_
_entity.id
_entity.type
_entity.pdbx_description
1 polymer ?
#
loop_
_entity_poly.entity_id
_entity_poly.type
_entity_poly.pdbx_seq_one_letter_code
_entity_poly.pdbx_strand_id
1 'polypeptide(L)'
;MGDEAEESMFDSLMQAATPKARKRRSKRAETDEDEGAPTFTDRLTQVVPIVLKIEEGIAAAVLFIMPYVKMANEAYEEFLVALEPYGPKEIMGMLYGLALMFFGGSYISTIATLEAIDQGGRKDLVHAIKELHEQATSVRDANRTDDQLDEDGDGVADVNQISQAELTVRKVSLFLRSCDPEKVSAAFGRLYQILAMVIATLQVKFARALSLGVSIGNVLSTTILKATGPTIKNIVDEDYYPWIPVVTRYICRMIGISIAFSVQRVLSTVHTALNGARIATDAFTRWCEARNLHYLSDGYLDDATAFLLAGLGIYGQLFLYTKLPFIIKLILFPATVSEYILTFMVSTSVARGTTTANQQQGFSHGPTEPMPGMPEM
;
A
#
# COMPACT_ATOMS: atom_id res chain seq x y z
N MET A 1 -35.26 -18.97 -15.92
CA MET A 1 -35.78 -19.58 -14.67
C MET A 1 -34.99 -19.17 -13.42
N GLY A 2 -33.92 -18.36 -13.52
CA GLY A 2 -33.19 -17.83 -12.35
C GLY A 2 -33.67 -16.45 -11.88
N ASP A 3 -34.10 -15.57 -12.79
CA ASP A 3 -34.47 -14.18 -12.44
C ASP A 3 -35.78 -14.06 -11.64
N GLU A 4 -36.79 -14.87 -11.94
CA GLU A 4 -38.08 -14.80 -11.22
C GLU A 4 -37.98 -15.27 -9.76
N ALA A 5 -36.97 -16.07 -9.42
CA ALA A 5 -36.74 -16.54 -8.05
C ALA A 5 -36.02 -15.48 -7.18
N GLU A 6 -35.13 -14.68 -7.77
CA GLU A 6 -34.48 -13.57 -7.05
C GLU A 6 -35.45 -12.41 -6.81
N GLU A 7 -36.30 -12.09 -7.79
CA GLU A 7 -37.31 -11.03 -7.65
C GLU A 7 -38.37 -11.38 -6.59
N SER A 8 -38.81 -12.65 -6.55
CA SER A 8 -39.71 -13.16 -5.51
C SER A 8 -39.10 -13.15 -4.10
N MET A 9 -37.81 -13.45 -3.96
CA MET A 9 -37.12 -13.44 -2.67
C MET A 9 -36.90 -12.01 -2.16
N PHE A 10 -36.61 -11.07 -3.06
CA PHE A 10 -36.43 -9.66 -2.74
C PHE A 10 -37.76 -9.01 -2.28
N ASP A 11 -38.87 -9.32 -2.96
CA ASP A 11 -40.21 -8.86 -2.56
C ASP A 11 -40.66 -9.46 -1.23
N SER A 12 -40.32 -10.73 -0.97
CA SER A 12 -40.60 -11.37 0.32
C SER A 12 -39.79 -10.74 1.47
N LEU A 13 -38.52 -10.39 1.23
CA LEU A 13 -37.67 -9.68 2.19
C LEU A 13 -38.13 -8.24 2.43
N MET A 14 -38.65 -7.56 1.41
CA MET A 14 -39.21 -6.21 1.53
C MET A 14 -40.55 -6.20 2.26
N GLN A 15 -41.37 -7.24 2.12
CA GLN A 15 -42.62 -7.39 2.88
C GLN A 15 -42.41 -7.86 4.33
N ALA A 16 -41.28 -8.51 4.64
CA ALA A 16 -40.92 -8.94 5.98
C ALA A 16 -40.38 -7.82 6.89
N ALA A 17 -40.32 -6.57 6.42
CA ALA A 17 -40.03 -5.40 7.25
C ALA A 17 -41.09 -5.28 8.37
N THR A 18 -40.74 -5.80 9.54
CA THR A 18 -41.66 -5.97 10.68
C THR A 18 -42.49 -4.70 10.97
N PRO A 19 -43.75 -4.83 11.43
CA PRO A 19 -44.59 -3.69 11.83
C PRO A 19 -43.89 -2.73 12.80
N LYS A 20 -42.91 -3.23 13.58
CA LYS A 20 -42.02 -2.44 14.45
C LYS A 20 -41.11 -1.47 13.69
N ALA A 21 -40.57 -1.84 12.54
CA ALA A 21 -39.74 -0.95 11.71
C ALA A 21 -40.58 0.19 11.11
N ARG A 22 -41.82 -0.10 10.72
CA ARG A 22 -42.78 0.89 10.21
C ARG A 22 -43.23 1.87 11.30
N LYS A 23 -43.52 1.37 12.51
CA LYS A 23 -43.84 2.20 13.69
C LYS A 23 -42.66 3.06 14.16
N ARG A 24 -41.42 2.58 14.03
CA ARG A 24 -40.21 3.37 14.31
C ARG A 24 -39.96 4.46 13.26
N ARG A 25 -40.29 4.22 11.99
CA ARG A 25 -40.21 5.25 10.94
C ARG A 25 -41.26 6.35 11.12
N SER A 26 -42.52 6.00 11.44
CA SER A 26 -43.54 7.05 11.66
C SER A 26 -43.26 7.86 12.93
N LYS A 27 -42.83 7.19 14.02
CA LYS A 27 -42.51 7.88 15.26
C LYS A 27 -41.26 8.74 15.17
N ARG A 28 -40.36 8.48 14.20
CA ARG A 28 -39.18 9.31 13.91
C ARG A 28 -39.55 10.50 13.04
N ALA A 29 -40.45 10.31 12.07
CA ALA A 29 -40.98 11.39 11.24
C ALA A 29 -41.78 12.43 12.05
N GLU A 30 -42.53 12.01 13.08
CA GLU A 30 -43.26 12.94 13.97
C GLU A 30 -42.37 13.70 14.96
N THR A 31 -41.17 13.20 15.29
CA THR A 31 -40.20 13.95 16.14
C THR A 31 -39.29 14.89 15.36
N ASP A 32 -39.19 14.75 14.05
CA ASP A 32 -38.27 15.53 13.21
C ASP A 32 -38.92 16.82 12.65
N GLU A 33 -40.19 17.11 12.95
CA GLU A 33 -40.90 18.30 12.44
C GLU A 33 -40.74 19.56 13.32
N ASP A 34 -40.17 19.49 14.53
CA ASP A 34 -40.12 20.64 15.46
C ASP A 34 -38.71 20.97 16.03
N GLU A 35 -37.68 20.16 15.75
CA GLU A 35 -36.28 20.52 16.01
C GLU A 35 -35.65 20.98 14.70
N GLY A 36 -35.60 22.30 14.48
CA GLY A 36 -35.02 22.93 13.30
C GLY A 36 -33.72 22.24 12.90
N ALA A 37 -33.77 21.47 11.80
CA ALA A 37 -32.64 20.69 11.34
C ALA A 37 -31.42 21.61 11.26
N PRO A 38 -30.28 21.26 11.88
CA PRO A 38 -29.11 22.12 11.91
C PRO A 38 -28.80 22.51 10.48
N THR A 39 -28.78 23.83 10.26
CA THR A 39 -28.57 24.41 8.95
C THR A 39 -27.26 23.87 8.39
N PHE A 40 -27.15 23.71 7.06
CA PHE A 40 -25.95 23.18 6.42
C PHE A 40 -24.66 23.89 6.90
N THR A 41 -24.78 25.18 7.22
CA THR A 41 -23.75 26.02 7.87
C THR A 41 -23.28 25.45 9.21
N ASP A 42 -24.19 25.02 10.10
CA ASP A 42 -23.84 24.52 11.45
C ASP A 42 -23.08 23.20 11.38
N ARG A 43 -23.42 22.34 10.41
CA ARG A 43 -22.69 21.10 10.14
C ARG A 43 -21.30 21.38 9.56
N LEU A 44 -21.19 22.38 8.69
CA LEU A 44 -19.91 22.83 8.17
C LEU A 44 -19.01 23.33 9.31
N THR A 45 -19.53 24.13 10.24
CA THR A 45 -18.76 24.67 11.36
C THR A 45 -18.15 23.57 12.25
N GLN A 46 -18.79 22.42 12.39
CA GLN A 46 -18.25 21.28 13.15
C GLN A 46 -17.16 20.52 12.40
N VAL A 47 -17.26 20.41 11.07
CA VAL A 47 -16.32 19.64 10.24
C VAL A 47 -15.09 20.45 9.87
N VAL A 48 -15.26 21.77 9.69
CA VAL A 48 -14.19 22.72 9.37
C VAL A 48 -12.94 22.57 10.25
N PRO A 49 -13.00 22.56 11.60
CA PRO A 49 -11.78 22.47 12.42
C PRO A 49 -11.04 21.13 12.27
N ILE A 50 -11.75 20.04 11.93
CA ILE A 50 -11.13 18.74 11.70
C ILE A 50 -10.44 18.75 10.33
N VAL A 51 -11.12 19.26 9.31
CA VAL A 51 -10.58 19.39 7.95
C VAL A 51 -9.36 20.31 7.95
N LEU A 52 -9.43 21.46 8.63
CA LEU A 52 -8.32 22.38 8.79
C LEU A 52 -7.11 21.72 9.46
N LYS A 53 -7.30 20.94 10.53
CA LYS A 53 -6.18 20.23 11.17
C LYS A 53 -5.52 19.20 10.24
N ILE A 54 -6.34 18.49 9.45
CA ILE A 54 -5.84 17.52 8.47
C ILE A 54 -5.12 18.26 7.35
N GLU A 55 -5.70 19.35 6.85
CA GLU A 55 -5.13 20.21 5.82
C GLU A 55 -3.81 20.82 6.29
N GLU A 56 -3.75 21.42 7.48
CA GLU A 56 -2.52 21.95 8.07
C GLU A 56 -1.44 20.86 8.17
N GLY A 57 -1.81 19.65 8.58
CA GLY A 57 -0.88 18.52 8.63
C GLY A 57 -0.35 18.11 7.26
N ILE A 58 -1.24 18.01 6.26
CA ILE A 58 -0.87 17.67 4.87
C ILE A 58 -0.07 18.81 4.24
N ALA A 59 -0.51 20.05 4.38
CA ALA A 59 0.13 21.25 3.86
C ALA A 59 1.51 21.43 4.49
N ALA A 60 1.66 21.26 5.81
CA ALA A 60 2.96 21.28 6.46
C ALA A 60 3.88 20.17 5.93
N ALA A 61 3.36 18.96 5.73
CA ALA A 61 4.13 17.87 5.14
C ALA A 61 4.54 18.17 3.70
N VAL A 62 3.62 18.68 2.87
CA VAL A 62 3.89 19.05 1.47
C VAL A 62 4.87 20.22 1.39
N LEU A 63 4.68 21.28 2.16
CA LEU A 63 5.60 22.42 2.22
C LEU A 63 6.98 22.02 2.75
N PHE A 64 7.04 21.05 3.67
CA PHE A 64 8.29 20.49 4.13
C PHE A 64 8.97 19.66 3.02
N ILE A 65 8.23 18.82 2.28
CA ILE A 65 8.78 17.87 1.30
C ILE A 65 9.08 18.53 -0.05
N MET A 66 8.20 19.42 -0.54
CA MET A 66 8.26 20.04 -1.85
C MET A 66 9.60 20.73 -2.17
N PRO A 67 10.23 21.53 -1.28
CA PRO A 67 11.51 22.14 -1.60
C PRO A 67 12.60 21.10 -1.83
N TYR A 68 12.62 20.00 -1.07
CA TYR A 68 13.57 18.91 -1.30
C TYR A 68 13.29 18.18 -2.60
N VAL A 69 12.02 17.95 -2.94
CA VAL A 69 11.62 17.34 -4.21
C VAL A 69 12.03 18.23 -5.38
N LYS A 70 11.77 19.53 -5.30
CA LYS A 70 12.14 20.50 -6.32
C LYS A 70 13.66 20.59 -6.48
N MET A 71 14.39 20.73 -5.38
CA MET A 71 15.86 20.74 -5.37
C MET A 71 16.43 19.45 -5.97
N ALA A 72 15.88 18.29 -5.60
CA ALA A 72 16.29 17.01 -6.15
C ALA A 72 16.00 16.92 -7.66
N ASN A 73 14.85 17.43 -8.10
CA ASN A 73 14.47 17.41 -9.51
C ASN A 73 15.33 18.37 -10.35
N GLU A 74 15.60 19.58 -9.85
CA GLU A 74 16.50 20.53 -10.50
C GLU A 74 17.93 19.98 -10.58
N ALA A 75 18.46 19.45 -9.47
CA ALA A 75 19.77 18.79 -9.46
C ALA A 75 19.82 17.58 -10.41
N TYR A 76 18.71 16.84 -10.52
CA TYR A 76 18.59 15.72 -11.44
C TYR A 76 18.60 16.18 -12.91
N GLU A 77 17.83 17.20 -13.28
CA GLU A 77 17.81 17.76 -14.63
C GLU A 77 19.17 18.38 -15.01
N GLU A 78 19.80 19.14 -14.12
CA GLU A 78 21.15 19.67 -14.32
C GLU A 78 22.17 18.55 -14.54
N PHE A 79 22.08 17.49 -13.75
CA PHE A 79 22.92 16.31 -13.89
C PHE A 79 22.67 15.58 -15.22
N LEU A 80 21.41 15.45 -15.65
CA LEU A 80 21.07 14.86 -16.95
C LEU A 80 21.63 15.68 -18.12
N VAL A 81 21.51 17.01 -18.06
CA VAL A 81 22.06 17.91 -19.09
C VAL A 81 23.58 17.80 -19.12
N ALA A 82 24.25 17.80 -17.97
CA ALA A 82 25.71 17.64 -17.89
C ALA A 82 26.18 16.29 -18.44
N LEU A 83 25.35 15.25 -18.33
CA LEU A 83 25.65 13.90 -18.81
C LEU A 83 25.13 13.61 -20.22
N GLU A 84 24.38 14.51 -20.86
CA GLU A 84 23.85 14.33 -22.22
C GLU A 84 24.85 13.71 -23.22
N PRO A 85 26.13 14.18 -23.32
CA PRO A 85 27.10 13.57 -24.25
C PRO A 85 27.45 12.10 -23.94
N TYR A 86 27.18 11.64 -22.71
CA TYR A 86 27.46 10.28 -22.25
C TYR A 86 26.26 9.34 -22.35
N GLY A 87 25.08 9.79 -22.81
CA GLY A 87 23.88 8.94 -22.86
C GLY A 87 23.34 8.67 -21.46
N PRO A 88 22.85 9.70 -20.75
CA PRO A 88 22.52 9.60 -19.33
C PRO A 88 21.36 8.64 -19.09
N LYS A 89 20.42 8.53 -20.02
CA LYS A 89 19.27 7.63 -19.91
C LYS A 89 19.71 6.17 -19.87
N GLU A 90 20.64 5.80 -20.74
CA GLU A 90 21.20 4.46 -20.79
C GLU A 90 22.08 4.18 -19.58
N ILE A 91 22.92 5.15 -19.17
CA ILE A 91 23.73 5.01 -17.95
C ILE A 91 22.85 4.83 -16.71
N MET A 92 21.80 5.63 -16.56
CA MET A 92 20.86 5.48 -15.46
C MET A 92 20.10 4.16 -15.54
N GLY A 93 19.75 3.69 -16.75
CA GLY A 93 19.19 2.35 -16.97
C GLY A 93 20.14 1.25 -16.50
N MET A 94 21.42 1.35 -16.83
CA MET A 94 22.47 0.42 -16.37
C MET A 94 22.62 0.45 -14.85
N LEU A 95 22.76 1.64 -14.26
CA LEU A 95 22.91 1.80 -12.81
C LEU A 95 21.67 1.29 -12.05
N TYR A 96 20.48 1.56 -12.56
CA TYR A 96 19.23 1.04 -12.01
C TYR A 96 19.17 -0.49 -12.11
N GLY A 97 19.51 -1.05 -13.27
CA GLY A 97 19.60 -2.49 -13.48
C GLY A 97 20.60 -3.14 -12.52
N LEU A 98 21.79 -2.57 -12.37
CA LEU A 98 22.82 -3.03 -11.43
C LEU A 98 22.38 -2.91 -9.97
N ALA A 99 21.72 -1.80 -9.59
CA ALA A 99 21.21 -1.60 -8.24
C ALA A 99 20.12 -2.64 -7.92
N LEU A 100 19.20 -2.87 -8.84
CA LEU A 100 18.17 -3.91 -8.72
C LEU A 100 18.81 -5.31 -8.66
N MET A 101 19.85 -5.54 -9.46
CA MET A 101 20.54 -6.82 -9.57
C MET A 101 21.34 -7.17 -8.32
N PHE A 102 21.96 -6.21 -7.64
CA PHE A 102 22.78 -6.46 -6.44
C PHE A 102 22.08 -6.18 -5.12
N PHE A 103 20.99 -5.40 -5.11
CA PHE A 103 20.32 -4.98 -3.87
C PHE A 103 18.82 -5.26 -3.85
N GLY A 104 18.22 -5.71 -4.97
CA GLY A 104 16.77 -5.87 -5.08
C GLY A 104 16.14 -6.81 -4.06
N GLY A 105 16.82 -7.89 -3.67
CA GLY A 105 16.33 -8.83 -2.65
C GLY A 105 16.18 -8.24 -1.25
N SER A 106 16.74 -7.06 -0.98
CA SER A 106 16.52 -6.32 0.27
C SER A 106 15.24 -5.47 0.27
N TYR A 107 14.64 -5.25 -0.91
CA TYR A 107 13.52 -4.33 -1.14
C TYR A 107 12.31 -5.04 -1.77
N ILE A 108 11.93 -6.18 -1.21
CA ILE A 108 10.93 -7.09 -1.79
C ILE A 108 9.56 -6.41 -1.88
N SER A 109 9.13 -5.72 -0.84
CA SER A 109 7.83 -5.05 -0.80
C SER A 109 7.80 -3.87 -1.76
N THR A 110 8.86 -3.08 -1.80
CA THR A 110 9.01 -1.94 -2.70
C THR A 110 8.95 -2.38 -4.16
N ILE A 111 9.69 -3.42 -4.52
CA ILE A 111 9.69 -3.94 -5.90
C ILE A 111 8.34 -4.55 -6.24
N ALA A 112 7.73 -5.30 -5.32
CA ALA A 112 6.38 -5.81 -5.52
C ALA A 112 5.34 -4.69 -5.72
N THR A 113 5.49 -3.56 -5.03
CA THR A 113 4.66 -2.37 -5.23
C THR A 113 4.88 -1.77 -6.60
N LEU A 114 6.13 -1.64 -7.05
CA LEU A 114 6.43 -1.13 -8.39
C LEU A 114 5.86 -2.04 -9.49
N GLU A 115 6.01 -3.36 -9.34
CA GLU A 115 5.41 -4.36 -10.23
C GLU A 115 3.87 -4.27 -10.25
N ALA A 116 3.24 -4.10 -9.09
CA ALA A 116 1.80 -3.94 -8.98
C ALA A 116 1.32 -2.65 -9.64
N ILE A 117 2.06 -1.54 -9.52
CA ILE A 117 1.75 -0.29 -10.21
C ILE A 117 1.91 -0.45 -11.72
N ASP A 118 2.97 -1.12 -12.16
CA ASP A 118 3.23 -1.34 -13.59
C ASP A 118 2.13 -2.19 -14.23
N GLN A 119 1.69 -3.25 -13.55
CA GLN A 119 0.53 -4.06 -13.94
C GLN A 119 -0.80 -3.31 -13.80
N GLY A 120 -0.88 -2.41 -12.83
CA GLY A 120 -2.11 -1.82 -12.33
C GLY A 120 -2.50 -0.46 -12.88
N GLY A 121 -1.77 0.04 -13.86
CA GLY A 121 -2.05 1.34 -14.47
C GLY A 121 -1.06 2.43 -14.06
N ARG A 122 0.25 2.20 -14.23
CA ARG A 122 1.27 3.25 -14.11
C ARG A 122 0.89 4.52 -14.89
N LYS A 123 0.29 4.35 -16.08
CA LYS A 123 -0.22 5.47 -16.88
C LYS A 123 -1.33 6.23 -16.16
N ASP A 124 -2.26 5.52 -15.53
CA ASP A 124 -3.36 6.11 -14.76
C ASP A 124 -2.85 6.82 -13.51
N LEU A 125 -1.80 6.29 -12.86
CA LEU A 125 -1.12 6.96 -11.74
C LEU A 125 -0.55 8.31 -12.19
N VAL A 126 0.23 8.30 -13.28
CA VAL A 126 0.85 9.52 -13.82
C VAL A 126 -0.23 10.51 -14.25
N HIS A 127 -1.30 10.03 -14.89
CA HIS A 127 -2.41 10.86 -15.33
C HIS A 127 -3.15 11.49 -14.14
N ALA A 128 -3.47 10.71 -13.10
CA ALA A 128 -4.13 11.21 -11.90
C ALA A 128 -3.28 12.25 -11.15
N ILE A 129 -1.97 12.00 -11.03
CA ILE A 129 -1.05 12.98 -10.42
C ILE A 129 -1.01 14.27 -11.25
N LYS A 130 -0.95 14.16 -12.58
CA LYS A 130 -0.95 15.31 -13.47
C LYS A 130 -2.24 16.12 -13.35
N GLU A 131 -3.40 15.47 -13.36
CA GLU A 131 -4.70 16.12 -13.17
C GLU A 131 -4.76 16.85 -11.81
N LEU A 132 -4.35 16.20 -10.72
CA LEU A 132 -4.31 16.84 -9.41
C LEU A 132 -3.36 18.04 -9.36
N HIS A 133 -2.21 17.94 -10.02
CA HIS A 133 -1.26 19.04 -10.11
C HIS A 133 -1.84 20.24 -10.89
N GLU A 134 -2.53 19.98 -12.00
CA GLU A 134 -3.22 21.01 -12.79
C GLU A 134 -4.32 21.69 -11.95
N GLN A 135 -5.13 20.91 -11.22
CA GLN A 135 -6.16 21.45 -10.33
C GLN A 135 -5.58 22.25 -9.16
N ALA A 136 -4.51 21.75 -8.52
CA ALA A 136 -3.82 22.44 -7.45
C ALA A 136 -3.20 23.77 -7.91
N THR A 137 -2.67 23.81 -9.14
CA THR A 137 -2.12 25.03 -9.73
C THR A 137 -3.23 26.05 -10.00
N SER A 138 -4.37 25.62 -10.55
CA SER A 138 -5.57 26.46 -10.75
C SER A 138 -6.02 27.12 -9.44
N VAL A 139 -6.16 26.35 -8.36
CA VAL A 139 -6.53 26.86 -7.03
C VAL A 139 -5.48 27.84 -6.51
N ARG A 140 -4.19 27.52 -6.65
CA ARG A 140 -3.11 28.40 -6.18
C ARG A 140 -3.12 29.75 -6.89
N ASP A 141 -3.34 29.76 -8.20
CA ASP A 141 -3.36 30.98 -9.00
C ASP A 141 -4.61 31.81 -8.70
N ALA A 142 -5.77 31.16 -8.50
CA ALA A 142 -6.98 31.81 -8.01
C ALA A 142 -6.79 32.38 -6.60
N ASN A 143 -6.13 31.64 -5.70
CA ASN A 143 -5.84 32.09 -4.34
C ASN A 143 -4.94 33.31 -4.32
N ARG A 144 -3.90 33.33 -5.17
CA ARG A 144 -3.01 34.49 -5.30
C ARG A 144 -3.74 35.73 -5.79
N THR A 145 -4.77 35.56 -6.62
CA THR A 145 -5.60 36.66 -7.12
C THR A 145 -6.55 37.15 -6.03
N ASP A 146 -7.19 36.24 -5.31
CA ASP A 146 -8.06 36.53 -4.16
C ASP A 146 -7.31 37.26 -3.03
N ASP A 147 -6.05 36.89 -2.77
CA ASP A 147 -5.17 37.53 -1.78
C ASP A 147 -4.81 38.99 -2.12
N GLN A 148 -5.08 39.44 -3.35
CA GLN A 148 -4.83 40.82 -3.81
C GLN A 148 -6.10 41.67 -3.91
N LEU A 149 -7.27 41.10 -3.67
CA LEU A 149 -8.53 41.85 -3.73
C LEU A 149 -8.66 42.77 -2.51
N ASP A 150 -8.96 44.03 -2.80
CA ASP A 150 -9.26 45.12 -1.87
C ASP A 150 -10.57 45.74 -2.40
N GLU A 151 -11.70 45.21 -1.94
CA GLU A 151 -13.03 45.58 -2.47
C GLU A 151 -13.55 46.91 -1.89
N ASP A 152 -13.08 47.30 -0.70
CA ASP A 152 -13.48 48.54 -0.02
C ASP A 152 -12.54 49.73 -0.33
N GLY A 153 -11.40 49.47 -0.97
CA GLY A 153 -10.45 50.47 -1.45
C GLY A 153 -9.70 51.15 -0.32
N ASP A 154 -9.57 50.50 0.85
CA ASP A 154 -8.90 51.05 2.02
C ASP A 154 -7.37 50.87 1.98
N GLY A 155 -6.85 50.17 0.97
CA GLY A 155 -5.43 49.91 0.75
C GLY A 155 -4.91 48.67 1.47
N VAL A 156 -5.76 47.89 2.14
CA VAL A 156 -5.42 46.64 2.85
C VAL A 156 -6.29 45.51 2.32
N ALA A 157 -5.68 44.49 1.71
CA ALA A 157 -6.40 43.34 1.16
C ALA A 157 -7.39 42.71 2.16
N ASP A 158 -8.63 42.44 1.73
CA ASP A 158 -9.74 41.96 2.57
C ASP A 158 -9.37 40.74 3.42
N VAL A 159 -8.51 39.89 2.87
CA VAL A 159 -8.02 38.64 3.47
C VAL A 159 -7.37 38.88 4.84
N ASN A 160 -6.78 40.06 5.06
CA ASN A 160 -6.14 40.43 6.33
C ASN A 160 -7.12 41.06 7.34
N GLN A 161 -8.32 41.42 6.91
CA GLN A 161 -9.30 42.13 7.73
C GLN A 161 -10.38 41.21 8.31
N ILE A 162 -10.65 40.08 7.64
CA ILE A 162 -11.68 39.13 8.03
C ILE A 162 -11.24 38.18 9.16
N SER A 163 -12.19 37.62 9.89
CA SER A 163 -11.90 36.61 10.91
C SER A 163 -11.38 35.31 10.30
N GLN A 164 -10.62 34.50 11.06
CA GLN A 164 -10.11 33.20 10.56
C GLN A 164 -11.21 32.23 10.10
N ALA A 165 -12.39 32.28 10.73
CA ALA A 165 -13.52 31.46 10.34
C ALA A 165 -14.09 31.91 8.97
N GLU A 166 -14.26 33.21 8.77
CA GLU A 166 -14.69 33.78 7.48
C GLU A 166 -13.65 33.54 6.38
N LEU A 167 -12.36 33.67 6.71
CA LEU A 167 -11.26 33.35 5.80
C LEU A 167 -11.34 31.89 5.35
N THR A 168 -11.56 30.96 6.27
CA THR A 168 -11.70 29.54 5.93
C THR A 168 -12.88 29.31 5.00
N VAL A 169 -14.04 29.91 5.27
CA VAL A 169 -15.23 29.80 4.40
C VAL A 169 -14.94 30.39 3.02
N ARG A 170 -14.27 31.55 2.95
CA ARG A 170 -13.85 32.19 1.69
C ARG A 170 -12.90 31.29 0.90
N LYS A 171 -11.88 30.71 1.54
CA LYS A 171 -10.90 29.82 0.88
C LYS A 171 -11.50 28.48 0.45
N VAL A 172 -12.38 27.89 1.26
CA VAL A 172 -13.15 26.69 0.86
C VAL A 172 -14.06 27.02 -0.32
N SER A 173 -14.74 28.17 -0.31
CA SER A 173 -15.57 28.61 -1.43
C SER A 173 -14.74 28.85 -2.69
N LEU A 174 -13.56 29.45 -2.57
CA LEU A 174 -12.62 29.65 -3.67
C LEU A 174 -12.17 28.30 -4.24
N PHE A 175 -11.74 27.36 -3.39
CA PHE A 175 -11.40 25.99 -3.81
C PHE A 175 -12.54 25.34 -4.60
N LEU A 176 -13.76 25.38 -4.07
CA LEU A 176 -14.95 24.80 -4.72
C LEU A 176 -15.30 25.48 -6.06
N ARG A 177 -14.95 26.76 -6.25
CA ARG A 177 -15.16 27.50 -7.50
C ARG A 177 -14.04 27.29 -8.52
N SER A 178 -12.81 27.07 -8.05
CA SER A 178 -11.60 27.00 -8.88
C SER A 178 -11.20 25.56 -9.27
N CYS A 179 -11.72 24.55 -8.58
CA CYS A 179 -11.52 23.14 -8.91
C CYS A 179 -12.69 22.56 -9.71
N ASP A 180 -12.34 21.68 -10.65
CA ASP A 180 -13.28 20.77 -11.29
C ASP A 180 -13.52 19.55 -10.36
N PRO A 181 -14.70 19.43 -9.73
CA PRO A 181 -14.95 18.37 -8.76
C PRO A 181 -14.93 16.97 -9.39
N GLU A 182 -15.28 16.84 -10.68
CA GLU A 182 -15.28 15.55 -11.36
C GLU A 182 -13.85 15.08 -11.60
N LYS A 183 -12.95 15.96 -12.05
CA LYS A 183 -11.53 15.63 -12.24
C LYS A 183 -10.85 15.28 -10.92
N VAL A 184 -11.08 16.08 -9.87
CA VAL A 184 -10.50 15.82 -8.54
C VAL A 184 -11.00 14.47 -8.01
N SER A 185 -12.32 14.21 -8.07
CA SER A 185 -12.91 12.95 -7.64
C SER A 185 -12.39 11.76 -8.44
N ALA A 186 -12.32 11.88 -9.77
CA ALA A 186 -11.80 10.82 -10.65
C ALA A 186 -10.32 10.52 -10.37
N ALA A 187 -9.49 11.54 -10.20
CA ALA A 187 -8.08 11.38 -9.89
C ALA A 187 -7.88 10.69 -8.52
N PHE A 188 -8.61 11.12 -7.47
CA PHE A 188 -8.58 10.44 -6.17
C PHE A 188 -9.07 9.00 -6.27
N GLY A 189 -10.12 8.73 -7.04
CA GLY A 189 -10.63 7.38 -7.30
C GLY A 189 -9.56 6.48 -7.93
N ARG A 190 -8.85 6.96 -8.96
CA ARG A 190 -7.73 6.25 -9.60
C ARG A 190 -6.59 5.98 -8.62
N LEU A 191 -6.17 6.99 -7.84
CA LEU A 191 -5.11 6.82 -6.82
C LEU A 191 -5.50 5.77 -5.78
N TYR A 192 -6.75 5.80 -5.31
CA TYR A 192 -7.26 4.82 -4.35
C TYR A 192 -7.28 3.40 -4.93
N GLN A 193 -7.73 3.24 -6.18
CA GLN A 193 -7.74 1.94 -6.86
C GLN A 193 -6.33 1.35 -6.98
N ILE A 194 -5.34 2.16 -7.38
CA ILE A 194 -3.94 1.73 -7.49
C ILE A 194 -3.39 1.35 -6.12
N LEU A 195 -3.67 2.15 -5.08
CA LEU A 195 -3.28 1.82 -3.70
C LEU A 195 -3.92 0.51 -3.23
N ALA A 196 -5.20 0.30 -3.49
CA ALA A 196 -5.91 -0.94 -3.14
C ALA A 196 -5.30 -2.15 -3.85
N MET A 197 -4.91 -2.01 -5.12
CA MET A 197 -4.25 -3.06 -5.88
C MET A 197 -2.86 -3.41 -5.33
N VAL A 198 -2.08 -2.41 -4.95
CA VAL A 198 -0.77 -2.61 -4.29
C VAL A 198 -0.97 -3.37 -2.98
N ILE A 199 -1.91 -2.93 -2.13
CA ILE A 199 -2.21 -3.60 -0.86
C ILE A 199 -2.65 -5.06 -1.11
N ALA A 200 -3.55 -5.30 -2.05
CA ALA A 200 -4.00 -6.64 -2.40
C ALA A 200 -2.84 -7.53 -2.86
N THR A 201 -1.96 -7.02 -3.72
CA THR A 201 -0.80 -7.76 -4.23
C THR A 201 0.15 -8.17 -3.11
N LEU A 202 0.46 -7.23 -2.20
CA LEU A 202 1.31 -7.49 -1.06
C LEU A 202 0.66 -8.49 -0.08
N GLN A 203 -0.64 -8.38 0.18
CA GLN A 203 -1.40 -9.31 1.01
C GLN A 203 -1.38 -10.72 0.43
N VAL A 204 -1.56 -10.88 -0.88
CA VAL A 204 -1.49 -12.19 -1.55
C VAL A 204 -0.10 -12.80 -1.41
N LYS A 205 0.97 -12.02 -1.62
CA LYS A 205 2.36 -12.50 -1.43
C LYS A 205 2.60 -12.95 0.03
N PHE A 206 2.14 -12.18 1.01
CA PHE A 206 2.25 -12.52 2.43
C PHE A 206 1.45 -13.78 2.80
N ALA A 207 0.19 -13.87 2.36
CA ALA A 207 -0.69 -15.01 2.64
C ALA A 207 -0.14 -16.32 2.08
N ARG A 208 0.45 -16.29 0.87
CA ARG A 208 1.12 -17.46 0.27
C ARG A 208 2.31 -17.92 1.12
N ALA A 209 3.17 -17.00 1.55
CA ALA A 209 4.31 -17.33 2.41
C ALA A 209 3.86 -17.90 3.77
N LEU A 210 2.82 -17.32 4.38
CA LEU A 210 2.26 -17.80 5.64
C LEU A 210 1.67 -19.22 5.50
N SER A 211 0.87 -19.46 4.46
CA SER A 211 0.25 -20.77 4.20
C SER A 211 1.29 -21.86 3.96
N LEU A 212 2.33 -21.56 3.16
CA LEU A 212 3.47 -22.45 2.95
C LEU A 212 4.18 -22.73 4.29
N GLY A 213 4.41 -21.70 5.10
CA GLY A 213 5.07 -21.80 6.39
C GLY A 213 4.33 -22.68 7.41
N VAL A 214 3.01 -22.52 7.52
CA VAL A 214 2.17 -23.36 8.37
C VAL A 214 2.21 -24.82 7.90
N SER A 215 2.20 -25.06 6.58
CA SER A 215 2.30 -26.41 6.01
C SER A 215 3.63 -27.08 6.37
N ILE A 216 4.76 -26.38 6.18
CA ILE A 216 6.10 -26.86 6.58
C ILE A 216 6.12 -27.16 8.08
N GLY A 217 5.61 -26.23 8.90
CA GLY A 217 5.61 -26.38 10.36
C GLY A 217 4.75 -27.53 10.86
N ASN A 218 3.63 -27.82 10.21
CA ASN A 218 2.80 -28.98 10.54
C ASN A 218 3.56 -30.29 10.29
N VAL A 219 4.22 -30.44 9.14
CA VAL A 219 5.05 -31.62 8.84
C VAL A 219 6.18 -31.75 9.88
N LEU A 220 6.90 -30.66 10.16
CA LEU A 220 7.99 -30.64 11.13
C LEU A 220 7.53 -31.04 12.54
N SER A 221 6.36 -30.54 12.96
CA SER A 221 5.82 -30.80 14.30
C SER A 221 5.56 -32.29 14.56
N THR A 222 5.12 -33.03 13.55
CA THR A 222 4.88 -34.48 13.71
C THR A 222 6.19 -35.25 13.91
N THR A 223 7.27 -34.80 13.29
CA THR A 223 8.60 -35.40 13.38
C THR A 223 9.24 -35.07 14.72
N ILE A 224 9.24 -33.78 15.09
CA ILE A 224 9.83 -33.31 16.35
C ILE A 224 9.08 -33.91 17.54
N LEU A 225 7.75 -33.91 17.55
CA LEU A 225 6.97 -34.46 18.66
C LEU A 225 7.23 -35.96 18.88
N LYS A 226 7.45 -36.74 17.81
CA LYS A 226 7.84 -38.15 17.93
C LYS A 226 9.23 -38.32 18.54
N ALA A 227 10.16 -37.44 18.21
CA ALA A 227 11.55 -37.52 18.67
C ALA A 227 11.74 -36.97 20.10
N THR A 228 11.14 -35.82 20.43
CA THR A 228 11.36 -35.11 21.69
C THR A 228 10.25 -35.33 22.72
N GLY A 229 9.09 -35.83 22.30
CA GLY A 229 7.93 -36.03 23.17
C GLY A 229 8.24 -36.85 24.44
N PRO A 230 8.90 -38.02 24.35
CA PRO A 230 9.26 -38.81 25.52
C PRO A 230 10.23 -38.06 26.45
N THR A 231 11.22 -37.37 25.90
CA THR A 231 12.22 -36.63 26.67
C THR A 231 11.59 -35.47 27.45
N ILE A 232 10.66 -34.74 26.84
CA ILE A 232 9.97 -33.62 27.50
C ILE A 232 9.06 -34.14 28.62
N LYS A 233 8.37 -35.27 28.42
CA LYS A 233 7.55 -35.90 29.46
C LYS A 233 8.35 -36.32 30.69
N ASN A 234 9.62 -36.70 30.53
CA ASN A 234 10.46 -37.04 31.67
C ASN A 234 10.91 -35.83 32.51
N ILE A 235 10.71 -34.61 32.02
CA ILE A 235 11.18 -33.36 32.66
C ILE A 235 10.02 -32.58 33.27
N VAL A 236 8.82 -32.73 32.71
CA VAL A 236 7.65 -31.90 33.03
C VAL A 236 6.62 -32.75 33.79
N ASP A 237 5.90 -32.15 34.73
CA ASP A 237 4.83 -32.84 35.46
C ASP A 237 3.68 -33.28 34.55
N GLU A 238 2.97 -34.34 34.98
CA GLU A 238 1.89 -34.97 34.20
C GLU A 238 0.76 -33.99 33.85
N ASP A 239 0.50 -33.01 34.72
CA ASP A 239 -0.52 -31.96 34.54
C ASP A 239 -0.28 -31.12 33.26
N TYR A 240 0.96 -31.03 32.79
CA TYR A 240 1.32 -30.24 31.61
C TYR A 240 1.50 -31.07 30.33
N TYR A 241 1.36 -32.40 30.38
CA TYR A 241 1.47 -33.25 29.19
C TYR A 241 0.57 -32.82 28.01
N PRO A 242 -0.67 -32.33 28.21
CA PRO A 242 -1.50 -31.83 27.11
C PRO A 242 -0.92 -30.61 26.39
N TRP A 243 -0.09 -29.80 27.07
CA TRP A 243 0.51 -28.59 26.49
C TRP A 243 1.71 -28.89 25.59
N ILE A 244 2.41 -30.02 25.81
CA ILE A 244 3.57 -30.44 25.01
C ILE A 244 3.28 -30.40 23.50
N PRO A 245 2.23 -31.08 22.98
CA PRO A 245 1.92 -31.03 21.55
C PRO A 245 1.47 -29.64 21.07
N VAL A 246 0.83 -28.83 21.92
CA VAL A 246 0.37 -27.46 21.57
C VAL A 246 1.57 -26.55 21.37
N VAL A 247 2.47 -26.50 22.36
CA VAL A 247 3.69 -25.69 22.32
C VAL A 247 4.59 -26.13 21.17
N THR A 248 4.79 -27.45 21.00
CA THR A 248 5.62 -27.98 19.92
C THR A 248 5.09 -27.59 18.55
N ARG A 249 3.78 -27.71 18.31
CA ARG A 249 3.16 -27.29 17.03
C ARG A 249 3.32 -25.79 16.80
N TYR A 250 3.12 -24.97 17.83
CA TYR A 250 3.28 -23.52 17.71
C TYR A 250 4.71 -23.14 17.33
N ILE A 251 5.71 -23.66 18.04
CA ILE A 251 7.14 -23.44 17.75
C ILE A 251 7.47 -23.90 16.33
N CYS A 252 7.05 -25.11 15.95
CA CYS A 252 7.31 -25.65 14.61
C CYS A 252 6.66 -24.81 13.50
N ARG A 253 5.46 -24.26 13.72
CA ARG A 253 4.80 -23.33 12.79
C ARG A 253 5.58 -22.03 12.66
N MET A 254 6.07 -21.45 13.76
CA MET A 254 6.90 -20.25 13.71
C MET A 254 8.21 -20.50 12.95
N ILE A 255 8.84 -21.65 13.14
CA ILE A 255 10.02 -22.08 12.37
C ILE A 255 9.65 -22.26 10.89
N GLY A 256 8.55 -22.95 10.58
CA GLY A 256 8.08 -23.17 9.22
C GLY A 256 7.79 -21.86 8.48
N ILE A 257 7.16 -20.90 9.15
CA ILE A 257 6.93 -19.54 8.65
C ILE A 257 8.26 -18.82 8.38
N SER A 258 9.23 -18.92 9.28
CA SER A 258 10.56 -18.32 9.09
C SER A 258 11.30 -18.91 7.88
N ILE A 259 11.19 -20.23 7.67
CA ILE A 259 11.74 -20.91 6.48
C ILE A 259 11.03 -20.44 5.22
N ALA A 260 9.69 -20.38 5.21
CA ALA A 260 8.93 -19.93 4.06
C ALA A 260 9.26 -18.49 3.65
N PHE A 261 9.41 -17.57 4.61
CA PHE A 261 9.88 -16.21 4.32
C PHE A 261 11.32 -16.18 3.79
N SER A 262 12.18 -17.08 4.25
CA SER A 262 13.54 -17.21 3.72
C SER A 262 13.54 -17.69 2.27
N VAL A 263 12.71 -18.69 1.93
CA VAL A 263 12.51 -19.16 0.55
C VAL A 263 11.93 -18.05 -0.33
N GLN A 264 10.92 -17.31 0.17
CA GLN A 264 10.34 -16.17 -0.54
C GLN A 264 11.39 -15.10 -0.85
N ARG A 265 12.30 -14.82 0.10
CA ARG A 265 13.42 -13.91 -0.12
C ARG A 265 14.34 -14.41 -1.22
N VAL A 266 14.69 -15.69 -1.23
CA VAL A 266 15.51 -16.28 -2.31
C VAL A 266 14.83 -16.09 -3.66
N LEU A 267 13.53 -16.39 -3.78
CA LEU A 267 12.78 -16.22 -5.03
C LEU A 267 12.78 -14.75 -5.50
N SER A 268 12.57 -13.81 -4.58
CA SER A 268 12.63 -12.38 -4.89
C SER A 268 14.03 -11.93 -5.30
N THR A 269 15.09 -12.46 -4.68
CA THR A 269 16.47 -12.23 -5.09
C THR A 269 16.73 -12.72 -6.51
N VAL A 270 16.31 -13.95 -6.84
CA VAL A 270 16.46 -14.48 -8.20
C VAL A 270 15.73 -13.62 -9.21
N HIS A 271 14.49 -13.27 -8.94
CA HIS A 271 13.66 -12.45 -9.84
C HIS A 271 14.27 -11.05 -10.08
N THR A 272 14.72 -10.39 -9.02
CA THR A 272 15.31 -9.04 -9.11
C THR A 272 16.68 -9.05 -9.78
N ALA A 273 17.48 -10.09 -9.54
CA ALA A 273 18.75 -10.29 -10.23
C ALA A 273 18.56 -10.51 -11.73
N LEU A 274 17.61 -11.36 -12.13
CA LEU A 274 17.29 -11.60 -13.54
C LEU A 274 16.79 -10.33 -14.24
N ASN A 275 15.82 -9.65 -13.65
CA ASN A 275 15.28 -8.42 -14.23
C ASN A 275 16.31 -7.29 -14.27
N GLY A 276 17.09 -7.12 -13.18
CA GLY A 276 18.13 -6.11 -13.09
C GLY A 276 19.24 -6.34 -14.12
N ALA A 277 19.68 -7.59 -14.29
CA ALA A 277 20.66 -7.96 -15.30
C ALA A 277 20.14 -7.66 -16.71
N ARG A 278 18.90 -8.07 -17.04
CA ARG A 278 18.30 -7.76 -18.35
C ARG A 278 18.23 -6.25 -18.59
N ILE A 279 17.74 -5.47 -17.63
CA ILE A 279 17.64 -4.01 -17.76
C ILE A 279 19.04 -3.40 -17.98
N ALA A 280 20.05 -3.87 -17.24
CA ALA A 280 21.41 -3.37 -17.37
C ALA A 280 22.01 -3.70 -18.74
N THR A 281 21.84 -4.94 -19.20
CA THR A 281 22.31 -5.38 -20.51
C THR A 281 21.59 -4.64 -21.64
N ASP A 282 20.25 -4.54 -21.61
CA ASP A 282 19.46 -3.80 -22.61
C ASP A 282 19.85 -2.31 -22.69
N ALA A 283 20.16 -1.71 -21.55
CA ALA A 283 20.60 -0.32 -21.49
C ALA A 283 22.03 -0.17 -22.02
N PHE A 284 22.93 -1.11 -21.71
CA PHE A 284 24.28 -1.15 -22.24
C PHE A 284 24.30 -1.33 -23.76
N THR A 285 23.49 -2.24 -24.29
CA THR A 285 23.37 -2.48 -25.74
C THR A 285 22.90 -1.22 -26.46
N ARG A 286 21.84 -0.56 -25.96
CA ARG A 286 21.39 0.75 -26.50
C ARG A 286 22.46 1.83 -26.42
N TRP A 287 23.26 1.85 -25.36
CA TRP A 287 24.37 2.79 -25.21
C TRP A 287 25.48 2.58 -26.24
N CYS A 288 25.78 1.32 -26.56
CA CYS A 288 26.74 0.91 -27.60
C CYS A 288 26.23 1.26 -29.00
N GLU A 289 24.96 0.93 -29.30
CA GLU A 289 24.29 1.23 -30.57
C GLU A 289 24.30 2.74 -30.85
N ALA A 290 23.96 3.56 -29.85
CA ALA A 290 23.98 5.02 -29.96
C ALA A 290 25.37 5.60 -30.31
N ARG A 291 26.44 4.82 -30.12
CA ARG A 291 27.84 5.21 -30.42
C ARG A 291 28.42 4.48 -31.63
N ASN A 292 27.60 3.75 -32.38
CA ASN A 292 28.05 2.90 -33.48
C ASN A 292 29.10 1.87 -33.07
N LEU A 293 29.14 1.50 -31.79
CA LEU A 293 29.97 0.39 -31.31
C LEU A 293 29.20 -0.89 -31.63
N HIS A 294 29.69 -1.67 -32.60
CA HIS A 294 29.14 -3.00 -32.88
C HIS A 294 29.42 -3.91 -31.69
N TYR A 295 28.47 -3.95 -30.76
CA TYR A 295 28.47 -4.87 -29.64
C TYR A 295 27.55 -6.04 -29.96
N LEU A 296 28.11 -7.26 -29.89
CA LEU A 296 27.42 -8.56 -29.85
C LEU A 296 26.05 -8.59 -30.57
N SER A 297 26.02 -8.39 -31.89
CA SER A 297 24.75 -8.33 -32.66
C SER A 297 23.99 -9.66 -32.72
N ASP A 298 24.54 -10.73 -32.15
CA ASP A 298 23.91 -12.04 -32.10
C ASP A 298 23.22 -12.19 -30.73
N GLY A 299 21.88 -12.09 -30.71
CA GLY A 299 21.07 -12.05 -29.48
C GLY A 299 21.36 -13.16 -28.45
N TYR A 300 21.94 -14.28 -28.86
CA TYR A 300 22.40 -15.33 -27.95
C TYR A 300 23.47 -14.87 -26.95
N LEU A 301 24.40 -14.00 -27.36
CA LEU A 301 25.48 -13.52 -26.49
C LEU A 301 24.96 -12.48 -25.49
N ASP A 302 23.93 -11.74 -25.85
CA ASP A 302 23.25 -10.78 -24.99
C ASP A 302 22.52 -11.50 -23.85
N ASP A 303 21.74 -12.52 -24.19
CA ASP A 303 21.05 -13.39 -23.22
C ASP A 303 22.07 -14.09 -22.30
N ALA A 304 23.14 -14.65 -22.86
CA ALA A 304 24.19 -15.30 -22.07
C ALA A 304 24.85 -14.32 -21.08
N THR A 305 25.13 -13.10 -21.52
CA THR A 305 25.70 -12.04 -20.66
C THR A 305 24.72 -11.66 -19.56
N ALA A 306 23.44 -11.49 -19.87
CA ALA A 306 22.41 -11.20 -18.90
C ALA A 306 22.26 -12.33 -17.85
N PHE A 307 22.30 -13.60 -18.27
CA PHE A 307 22.25 -14.73 -17.33
C PHE A 307 23.50 -14.83 -16.45
N LEU A 308 24.70 -14.55 -16.99
CA LEU A 308 25.93 -14.52 -16.21
C LEU A 308 25.90 -13.39 -15.16
N LEU A 309 25.47 -12.18 -15.56
CA LEU A 309 25.29 -11.05 -14.67
C LEU A 309 24.22 -11.35 -13.59
N ALA A 310 23.10 -11.97 -13.97
CA ALA A 310 22.08 -12.39 -13.03
C ALA A 310 22.64 -13.41 -12.03
N GLY A 311 23.42 -14.40 -12.47
CA GLY A 311 24.10 -15.35 -11.59
C GLY A 311 25.02 -14.67 -10.58
N LEU A 312 25.80 -13.68 -11.02
CA LEU A 312 26.64 -12.86 -10.13
C LEU A 312 25.79 -12.03 -9.15
N GLY A 313 24.68 -11.46 -9.61
CA GLY A 313 23.71 -10.74 -8.79
C GLY A 313 23.09 -11.61 -7.70
N ILE A 314 22.63 -12.83 -8.06
CA ILE A 314 22.09 -13.82 -7.13
C ILE A 314 23.13 -14.19 -6.09
N TYR A 315 24.35 -14.52 -6.52
CA TYR A 315 25.44 -14.87 -5.62
C TYR A 315 25.77 -13.70 -4.68
N GLY A 316 25.87 -12.48 -5.21
CA GLY A 316 26.12 -11.28 -4.43
C GLY A 316 25.03 -11.03 -3.39
N GLN A 317 23.76 -11.07 -3.77
CA GLN A 317 22.63 -10.84 -2.86
C GLN A 317 22.52 -11.89 -1.76
N LEU A 318 22.72 -13.18 -2.08
CA LEU A 318 22.56 -14.26 -1.11
C LEU A 318 23.74 -14.37 -0.14
N PHE A 319 24.96 -14.14 -0.60
CA PHE A 319 26.17 -14.45 0.18
C PHE A 319 26.98 -13.23 0.61
N LEU A 320 27.06 -12.18 -0.23
CA LEU A 320 27.97 -11.06 0.01
C LEU A 320 27.27 -9.86 0.67
N TYR A 321 26.04 -9.55 0.29
CA TYR A 321 25.36 -8.30 0.65
C TYR A 321 24.28 -8.47 1.73
N THR A 322 24.52 -9.31 2.73
CA THR A 322 23.63 -9.39 3.92
C THR A 322 23.56 -8.06 4.69
N LYS A 323 24.54 -7.16 4.51
CA LYS A 323 24.51 -5.79 5.03
C LYS A 323 24.96 -4.82 3.94
N LEU A 324 24.05 -3.97 3.47
CA LEU A 324 24.42 -2.87 2.57
C LEU A 324 25.47 -1.97 3.27
N PRO A 325 26.57 -1.59 2.58
CA PRO A 325 27.50 -0.61 3.10
C PRO A 325 26.79 0.73 3.30
N PHE A 326 27.23 1.50 4.30
CA PHE A 326 26.55 2.73 4.73
C PHE A 326 26.29 3.71 3.58
N ILE A 327 27.25 3.87 2.66
CA ILE A 327 27.14 4.76 1.50
C ILE A 327 25.97 4.36 0.60
N ILE A 328 25.81 3.05 0.32
CA ILE A 328 24.71 2.57 -0.52
C ILE A 328 23.38 2.68 0.22
N LYS A 329 23.34 2.46 1.54
CA LYS A 329 22.13 2.71 2.33
C LYS A 329 21.68 4.17 2.28
N LEU A 330 22.62 5.11 2.26
CA LEU A 330 22.30 6.53 2.15
C LEU A 330 21.70 6.85 0.77
N ILE A 331 22.28 6.31 -0.30
CA ILE A 331 21.75 6.47 -1.67
C ILE A 331 20.37 5.82 -1.81
N LEU A 332 20.21 4.60 -1.27
CA LEU A 332 18.94 3.85 -1.27
C LEU A 332 18.07 4.14 -0.05
N PHE A 333 18.30 5.26 0.64
CA PHE A 333 17.54 5.63 1.83
C PHE A 333 16.04 5.77 1.54
N PRO A 334 15.60 6.43 0.45
CA PRO A 334 14.18 6.51 0.12
C PRO A 334 13.53 5.14 -0.04
N ALA A 335 14.20 4.22 -0.76
CA ALA A 335 13.71 2.84 -0.92
C ALA A 335 13.64 2.09 0.41
N THR A 336 14.59 2.34 1.32
CA THR A 336 14.60 1.76 2.66
C THR A 336 13.42 2.24 3.51
N VAL A 337 13.09 3.53 3.43
CA VAL A 337 11.91 4.11 4.09
C VAL A 337 10.63 3.53 3.50
N SER A 338 10.53 3.45 2.17
CA SER A 338 9.38 2.85 1.48
C SER A 338 9.18 1.38 1.88
N GLU A 339 10.24 0.58 1.91
CA GLU A 339 10.19 -0.83 2.33
C GLU A 339 9.62 -0.97 3.75
N TYR A 340 10.07 -0.12 4.67
CA TYR A 340 9.60 -0.14 6.05
C TYR A 340 8.12 0.24 6.16
N ILE A 341 7.70 1.31 5.49
CA ILE A 341 6.29 1.76 5.47
C ILE A 341 5.39 0.68 4.87
N LEU A 342 5.75 0.13 3.71
CA LEU A 342 4.97 -0.90 3.03
C LEU A 342 4.85 -2.17 3.88
N THR A 343 5.94 -2.60 4.50
CA THR A 343 5.94 -3.75 5.42
C THR A 343 5.00 -3.50 6.61
N PHE A 344 5.03 -2.29 7.18
CA PHE A 344 4.14 -1.89 8.27
C PHE A 344 2.66 -1.87 7.85
N MET A 345 2.35 -1.30 6.68
CA MET A 345 0.98 -1.26 6.14
C MET A 345 0.41 -2.67 5.91
N VAL A 346 1.21 -3.59 5.39
CA VAL A 346 0.79 -4.98 5.18
C VAL A 346 0.58 -5.69 6.51
N SER A 347 1.50 -5.52 7.45
CA SER A 347 1.41 -6.14 8.78
C SER A 347 0.12 -5.71 9.52
N THR A 348 -0.18 -4.41 9.52
CA THR A 348 -1.38 -3.88 10.19
C THR A 348 -2.69 -4.28 9.50
N SER A 349 -2.71 -4.33 8.16
CA SER A 349 -3.91 -4.74 7.42
C SER A 349 -4.21 -6.23 7.54
N VAL A 350 -3.18 -7.09 7.53
CA VAL A 350 -3.33 -8.53 7.80
C VAL A 350 -3.82 -8.78 9.23
N ALA A 351 -3.29 -8.06 10.22
CA ALA A 351 -3.74 -8.19 11.61
C ALA A 351 -5.25 -7.88 11.77
N ARG A 352 -5.75 -6.84 11.08
CA ARG A 352 -7.19 -6.52 11.08
C ARG A 352 -8.04 -7.62 10.43
N GLY A 353 -7.61 -8.16 9.29
CA GLY A 353 -8.35 -9.21 8.59
C GLY A 353 -8.53 -10.49 9.42
N THR A 354 -7.48 -10.91 10.13
CA THR A 354 -7.55 -12.11 11.00
C THR A 354 -8.49 -11.92 12.20
N THR A 355 -8.59 -10.70 12.74
CA THR A 355 -9.48 -10.39 13.86
C THR A 355 -10.94 -10.53 13.44
N THR A 356 -11.31 -10.01 12.26
CA THR A 356 -12.67 -10.11 11.73
C THR A 356 -13.05 -11.56 11.40
N ALA A 357 -12.12 -12.34 10.83
CA ALA A 357 -12.36 -13.74 10.51
C ALA A 357 -12.57 -14.60 11.78
N ASN A 358 -11.76 -14.39 12.82
CA ASN A 358 -11.93 -15.08 14.10
C ASN A 358 -13.22 -14.65 14.82
N GLN A 359 -13.63 -13.39 14.69
CA GLN A 359 -14.90 -12.93 15.26
C GLN A 359 -16.09 -13.60 14.56
N GLN A 360 -16.05 -13.78 13.24
CA GLN A 360 -17.09 -14.51 12.51
C GLN A 360 -17.13 -16.01 12.85
N GLN A 361 -15.98 -16.66 13.07
CA GLN A 361 -15.94 -18.06 13.50
C GLN A 361 -16.35 -18.25 14.97
N GLY A 362 -16.11 -17.27 15.84
CA GLY A 362 -16.54 -17.31 17.24
C GLY A 362 -18.06 -17.25 17.44
N PHE A 363 -18.82 -16.75 16.46
CA PHE A 363 -20.28 -16.72 16.50
C PHE A 363 -20.96 -17.97 15.92
N SER A 364 -20.22 -18.90 15.30
CA SER A 364 -20.83 -20.15 14.75
C SER A 364 -20.94 -21.29 15.77
N HIS A 365 -20.42 -21.12 16.99
CA HIS A 365 -20.82 -21.96 18.11
C HIS A 365 -22.07 -21.35 18.76
N GLY A 366 -23.20 -21.46 18.07
CA GLY A 366 -24.50 -21.37 18.74
C GLY A 366 -24.55 -22.38 19.89
N PRO A 367 -25.30 -22.12 20.97
CA PRO A 367 -25.45 -23.07 22.06
C PRO A 367 -25.82 -24.42 21.45
N THR A 368 -24.97 -25.42 21.68
CA THR A 368 -25.28 -26.80 21.30
C THR A 368 -26.62 -27.11 21.96
N GLU A 369 -27.70 -27.16 21.15
CA GLU A 369 -28.98 -27.63 21.65
C GLU A 369 -28.72 -28.99 22.32
N PRO A 370 -29.19 -29.19 23.56
CA PRO A 370 -29.05 -30.48 24.21
C PRO A 370 -29.69 -31.52 23.30
N MET A 371 -28.90 -32.53 22.93
CA MET A 371 -29.36 -33.63 22.09
C MET A 371 -30.64 -34.21 22.72
N PRO A 372 -31.79 -34.18 22.02
CA PRO A 372 -33.03 -34.71 22.58
C PRO A 372 -32.86 -36.23 22.74
N GLY A 373 -32.76 -36.70 23.98
CA GLY A 373 -32.80 -38.12 24.30
C GLY A 373 -31.65 -38.71 25.12
N MET A 374 -30.76 -37.92 25.74
CA MET A 374 -29.89 -38.50 26.78
C MET A 374 -30.65 -38.63 28.11
N PRO A 375 -30.76 -39.84 28.69
CA PRO A 375 -31.36 -40.03 30.00
C PRO A 375 -30.46 -39.43 31.10
N GLU A 376 -31.07 -38.69 32.02
CA GLU A 376 -30.44 -38.23 33.25
C GLU A 376 -29.93 -39.43 34.05
N MET A 377 -28.65 -39.41 34.42
CA MET A 377 -28.06 -40.30 35.43
C MET A 377 -27.86 -39.55 36.73
#